data_AF-A0A1Z8UKI9-F1
#
_entry.id   AF-A0A1Z8UKI9-F1
#
_cell.length_a   1.000
_cell.length_b   1.000
_cell.length_c   1.000
_cell.angle_alpha   90.00
_cell.angle_beta   90.00
_cell.angle_gamma   90.00
#
_symmetry.space_group_name_H-M   'P 1'
#
loop_
_entity.id
_entity.type
_entity.pdbx_description
1 polymer ?
#
loop_
_entity_poly.entity_id
_entity_poly.type
_entity_poly.pdbx_seq_one_letter_code
_entity_poly.pdbx_strand_id
1 'polypeptide(L)'
;MHSVGILGCGWLGISLAKNFKKLKYTVLGSRTTLEGLSKIKKIGVEGYLVVLKKNKSEGIMSFIKNIETLIISVPPEKKKF
;
A
#
# COMPACT_ATOMS: atom_id res chain seq x y z
N MET A 1 -8.27 4.31 -16.87
CA MET A 1 -7.33 5.07 -16.03
C MET A 1 -6.58 4.05 -15.22
N HIS A 2 -5.26 3.95 -15.37
CA HIS A 2 -4.50 2.79 -14.90
C HIS A 2 -4.42 2.72 -13.37
N SER A 3 -4.60 1.54 -12.77
CA SER A 3 -4.65 1.38 -11.31
C SER A 3 -3.36 0.80 -10.72
N VAL A 4 -2.84 1.47 -9.70
CA VAL A 4 -1.59 1.11 -9.02
C VAL A 4 -1.86 0.87 -7.54
N GLY A 5 -1.59 -0.36 -7.08
CA GLY A 5 -1.60 -0.72 -5.66
C GLY A 5 -0.19 -0.66 -5.06
N ILE A 6 -0.02 0.06 -3.96
CA ILE A 6 1.24 0.12 -3.21
C ILE A 6 1.14 -0.72 -1.93
N LEU A 7 1.75 -1.92 -1.93
CA LEU A 7 1.83 -2.81 -0.77
C LEU A 7 2.89 -2.29 0.20
N GLY A 8 2.49 -1.93 1.42
CA GLY A 8 3.40 -1.29 2.39
C GLY A 8 3.59 0.20 2.13
N CYS A 9 2.49 0.97 2.08
CA CYS A 9 2.45 2.39 1.76
C CYS A 9 2.98 3.30 2.90
N GLY A 10 4.22 3.07 3.35
CA GLY A 10 4.90 3.84 4.40
C GLY A 10 5.48 5.16 3.91
N TRP A 11 6.62 5.58 4.46
CA TRP A 11 7.24 6.86 4.11
C TRP A 11 7.50 6.97 2.59
N LEU A 12 8.04 5.92 1.96
CA LEU A 12 8.27 5.86 0.52
C LEU A 12 6.96 5.79 -0.26
N GLY A 13 6.07 4.86 0.14
CA GLY A 13 4.79 4.68 -0.52
C GLY A 13 3.88 5.91 -0.50
N ILE A 14 3.92 6.72 0.56
CA ILE A 14 3.17 7.99 0.64
C ILE A 14 3.65 8.98 -0.41
N SER A 15 4.98 9.17 -0.53
CA SER A 15 5.56 10.06 -1.54
C SER A 15 5.24 9.58 -2.95
N LEU A 16 5.34 8.26 -3.18
CA LEU A 16 5.02 7.63 -4.45
C LEU A 16 3.54 7.80 -4.82
N ALA A 17 2.63 7.56 -3.86
CA ALA A 17 1.20 7.70 -4.06
C ALA A 17 0.81 9.13 -4.44
N LYS A 18 1.40 10.14 -3.79
CA LYS A 18 1.19 11.55 -4.15
C LYS A 18 1.62 11.86 -5.58
N ASN A 19 2.77 11.32 -6.01
CA ASN A 19 3.25 11.53 -7.37
C ASN A 19 2.36 10.83 -8.41
N PHE A 20 1.94 9.59 -8.18
CA PHE A 20 1.03 8.91 -9.10
C PHE A 20 -0.35 9.57 -9.18
N LYS A 21 -0.86 10.10 -8.08
CA LYS A 21 -2.09 10.91 -8.12
C LYS A 21 -1.95 12.16 -8.99
N LYS A 22 -0.80 12.86 -8.94
CA LYS A 22 -0.52 14.01 -9.82
C LYS A 22 -0.52 13.60 -11.29
N LEU A 23 -0.01 12.40 -11.58
CA LEU A 23 -0.01 11.78 -12.91
C LEU A 23 -1.36 11.13 -13.28
N LYS A 24 -2.43 11.35 -12.51
CA LYS A 24 -3.80 10.89 -12.76
C LYS A 24 -3.98 9.36 -12.75
N TYR A 25 -3.13 8.61 -12.07
CA TYR A 25 -3.37 7.19 -11.80
C TYR A 25 -4.40 7.01 -10.68
N THR A 26 -5.13 5.89 -10.72
CA THR A 26 -5.93 5.42 -9.57
C THR A 26 -4.97 4.74 -8.59
N VAL A 27 -4.84 5.26 -7.38
CA VAL A 27 -3.86 4.75 -6.41
C VAL A 27 -4.56 4.14 -5.20
N LEU A 28 -4.23 2.89 -4.88
CA LEU A 28 -4.60 2.20 -3.66
C LEU A 28 -3.34 1.97 -2.81
N GLY A 29 -3.46 2.02 -1.49
CA GLY A 29 -2.31 1.79 -0.59
C GLY A 29 -2.65 0.83 0.53
N SER A 30 -1.69 0.02 0.95
CA SER A 30 -1.86 -0.84 2.12
C SER A 30 -1.00 -0.45 3.31
N ARG A 31 -1.48 -0.74 4.52
CA ARG A 31 -0.75 -0.56 5.79
C ARG A 31 -1.06 -1.73 6.72
N THR A 32 -0.21 -1.93 7.72
CA THR A 32 -0.42 -2.93 8.77
C THR A 32 -1.15 -2.38 9.99
N THR A 33 -1.38 -1.06 10.07
CA THR A 33 -2.00 -0.39 11.22
C THR A 33 -3.10 0.57 10.79
N LEU A 34 -4.15 0.71 11.61
CA LEU A 34 -5.24 1.67 11.39
C LEU A 34 -4.74 3.12 11.36
N GLU A 35 -3.79 3.47 12.22
CA GLU A 35 -3.14 4.79 12.18
C GLU A 35 -2.45 5.04 10.83
N GLY A 36 -1.81 4.02 10.27
CA GLY A 36 -1.25 4.06 8.93
C GLY A 36 -2.30 4.33 7.86
N LEU A 37 -3.47 3.66 7.94
CA LEU A 37 -4.57 3.87 7.00
C LEU A 37 -5.08 5.33 7.06
N SER A 38 -5.21 5.88 8.27
CA SER A 38 -5.57 7.28 8.46
C SER A 38 -4.58 8.23 7.77
N LYS A 39 -3.27 7.93 7.80
CA LYS A 39 -2.24 8.75 7.13
C LYS A 39 -2.38 8.75 5.61
N ILE A 40 -2.66 7.60 4.98
CA ILE A 40 -2.85 7.53 3.52
C ILE A 40 -4.23 8.06 3.08
N LYS A 41 -5.27 7.90 3.90
CA LYS A 41 -6.59 8.48 3.62
C LYS A 41 -6.56 10.01 3.60
N LYS A 42 -5.75 10.64 4.45
CA LYS A 42 -5.53 12.10 4.48
C LYS A 42 -4.95 12.66 3.17
N ILE A 43 -4.26 11.85 2.36
CA ILE A 43 -3.76 12.25 1.04
C ILE A 43 -4.72 11.84 -0.09
N GLY A 44 -5.93 11.41 0.26
CA GLY A 44 -6.98 10.95 -0.64
C GLY A 44 -6.63 9.65 -1.37
N VAL A 45 -5.90 8.76 -0.71
CA VAL A 45 -5.59 7.41 -1.21
C VAL A 45 -6.45 6.43 -0.43
N GLU A 46 -7.10 5.52 -1.13
CA GLU A 46 -7.89 4.46 -0.50
C GLU A 46 -6.95 3.45 0.17
N GLY A 47 -7.28 3.10 1.42
CA GLY A 47 -6.40 2.34 2.30
C GLY A 47 -6.91 0.96 2.63
N TYR A 48 -6.03 -0.04 2.56
CA TYR A 48 -6.33 -1.44 2.89
C TYR A 48 -5.45 -1.93 4.04
N LEU A 49 -6.06 -2.56 5.04
CA LEU A 49 -5.32 -3.24 6.09
C LEU A 49 -4.76 -4.55 5.51
N VAL A 50 -3.44 -4.64 5.36
CA VAL A 50 -2.77 -5.84 4.87
C VAL A 50 -1.65 -6.21 5.81
N VAL A 51 -1.66 -7.45 6.29
CA VAL A 51 -0.62 -8.00 7.18
C VAL A 51 -0.02 -9.22 6.51
N LEU A 52 1.29 -9.18 6.29
CA LEU A 52 2.08 -10.31 5.77
C LEU A 52 2.74 -11.02 6.95
N LYS A 53 2.66 -12.35 6.96
CA LYS A 53 3.29 -13.25 7.94
C LYS A 53 4.02 -14.35 7.16
N LYS A 54 4.95 -15.06 7.81
CA LYS A 54 5.85 -16.05 7.19
C LYS A 54 5.17 -16.95 6.13
N ASN A 55 3.99 -17.50 6.45
CA ASN A 55 3.28 -18.44 5.58
C ASN A 55 1.83 -18.01 5.27
N LYS A 56 1.43 -16.78 5.60
CA LYS A 56 0.06 -16.32 5.40
C LYS A 56 -0.02 -14.82 5.20
N SER A 57 -1.12 -14.38 4.60
CA SER A 57 -1.44 -12.97 4.45
C SER A 57 -2.90 -12.73 4.83
N GLU A 58 -3.14 -11.58 5.45
CA GLU A 58 -4.47 -11.12 5.86
C GLU A 58 -4.78 -9.85 5.06
N GLY A 59 -5.96 -9.79 4.44
CA GLY A 59 -6.43 -8.62 3.66
C GLY A 59 -5.79 -8.45 2.28
N ILE A 60 -4.87 -9.32 1.84
CA ILE A 60 -4.20 -9.15 0.54
C ILE A 60 -5.16 -9.26 -0.64
N MET A 61 -6.12 -10.20 -0.59
CA MET A 61 -7.01 -10.49 -1.72
C MET A 61 -7.94 -9.32 -2.03
N SER A 62 -8.47 -8.65 -1.00
CA SER A 62 -9.30 -7.47 -1.19
C SER A 62 -8.49 -6.29 -1.74
N PHE A 63 -7.21 -6.16 -1.35
CA PHE A 63 -6.33 -5.11 -1.82
C PHE A 63 -5.94 -5.26 -3.30
N ILE A 64 -5.64 -6.49 -3.75
CA ILE A 64 -5.15 -6.72 -5.13
C ILE A 64 -6.25 -6.95 -6.16
N LYS A 65 -7.52 -7.09 -5.74
CA LYS A 65 -8.63 -7.50 -6.61
C LYS A 65 -8.80 -6.64 -7.86
N ASN A 66 -8.56 -5.33 -7.74
CA ASN A 66 -8.88 -4.33 -8.77
C ASN A 66 -7.66 -3.47 -9.18
N ILE A 67 -6.43 -3.99 -9.03
CA ILE A 67 -5.21 -3.28 -9.46
C ILE A 67 -4.59 -3.91 -10.71
N GLU A 68 -4.12 -3.07 -11.62
CA GLU A 68 -3.39 -3.50 -12.82
C GLU A 68 -1.88 -3.58 -12.57
N THR A 69 -1.37 -2.82 -11.61
CA THR A 69 0.04 -2.84 -11.21
C THR A 69 0.19 -2.87 -9.70
N LEU A 70 0.99 -3.81 -9.20
CA LEU A 70 1.35 -3.94 -7.80
C LEU A 70 2.79 -3.48 -7.59
N ILE A 71 2.99 -2.53 -6.68
CA ILE A 71 4.30 -2.09 -6.21
C ILE A 71 4.51 -2.58 -4.79
N ILE A 72 5.56 -3.37 -4.58
CA ILE A 72 5.93 -3.90 -3.28
C ILE A 72 6.92 -2.95 -2.62
N SER A 73 6.42 -2.16 -1.67
CA SER A 73 7.19 -1.19 -0.87
C SER A 73 7.32 -1.67 0.59
N VAL A 74 7.38 -2.99 0.80
CA VAL A 74 7.59 -3.60 2.12
C VAL A 74 9.10 -3.74 2.33
N PRO A 75 9.69 -3.06 3.33
CA PRO A 75 11.11 -3.24 3.62
C PRO A 75 11.37 -4.68 4.09
N PRO A 76 12.57 -5.24 3.83
CA PRO A 76 12.94 -6.52 4.40
C PRO A 76 12.85 -6.43 5.93
N GLU A 77 12.40 -7.51 6.57
CA GLU A 77 12.47 -7.59 8.03
C GLU A 77 13.93 -7.38 8.46
N LYS A 78 14.15 -6.53 9.46
CA LYS A 78 15.45 -6.47 10.12
C LYS A 78 15.69 -7.85 10.73
N LYS A 79 16.54 -8.66 10.12
CA LYS A 79 17.11 -9.83 10.80
C LYS A 79 17.80 -9.29 12.04
N LYS A 80 17.30 -9.65 13.22
CA LYS A 80 18.09 -9.52 14.44
C LYS A 80 19.20 -10.56 14.32
N PHE A 81 20.42 -10.11 14.07
CA PHE A 81 21.62 -10.91 14.26
C PHE A 81 21.86 -11.05 15.77
#